data_AF-A0A957B2Q2-F1
#
_entry.id   AF-A0A957B2Q2-F1
#
_cell.length_a   1.000
_cell.length_b   1.000
_cell.length_c   1.000
_cell.angle_alpha   90.00
_cell.angle_beta   90.00
_cell.angle_gamma   90.00
#
_symmetry.space_group_name_H-M   'P 1'
#
loop_
_entity.id
_entity.type
_entity.pdbx_description
1 polymer ?
#
loop_
_entity_poly.entity_id
_entity_poly.type
_entity_poly.pdbx_seq_one_letter_code
_entity_poly.pdbx_strand_id
1 'polypeptide(L)'
;MNNILQYKLPALTELMASWGEPRFRVKQVWDWLYDKRIMSFDEMTNLPQSLRDRLNQEMVIGTLEQVIEQSSHDGTTKRLYRLDDGQLIESVLMPYDDHRRTACISSQAGCAMGCVFCATGQMGFARNLTSTEIFEQAYRFAQLLAQEGERLSNIVLMGMGEPFHNYDAVMEAIHRLMDDLGIGARHITVSTVGLVPQIRRFADEGVQVSLAISLHKATDAERTPLMPVNKRWNIAELIDACHEYVAKTNRRVTFEWAAISGENDTPDEARKLGTLLQGLNCHVNIIPLNPTGGYAGRPADPEAIRQFIDILEMYGVSATVRVRRGIDIDAGCGQLKSKVIAPQDIS
;
A
#
# COMPACT_ATOMS: atom_id res chain seq x y z
N MET A 1 5.86 6.63 25.49
CA MET A 1 7.13 5.86 25.40
C MET A 1 7.63 5.96 23.96
N ASN A 2 8.94 5.90 23.74
CA ASN A 2 9.48 6.01 22.38
C ASN A 2 9.33 4.69 21.62
N ASN A 3 8.95 4.75 20.34
CA ASN A 3 8.85 3.55 19.51
C ASN A 3 10.25 3.12 19.04
N ILE A 4 10.73 1.94 19.44
CA ILE A 4 12.05 1.48 19.02
C ILE A 4 12.15 1.30 17.50
N LEU A 5 11.02 1.02 16.83
CA LEU A 5 10.95 0.89 15.38
C LEU A 5 11.16 2.22 14.64
N GLN A 6 11.23 3.37 15.32
CA GLN A 6 11.59 4.64 14.67
C GLN A 6 13.11 4.81 14.50
N TYR A 7 13.91 4.04 15.25
CA TYR A 7 15.36 4.18 15.24
C TYR A 7 15.97 3.38 14.10
N LYS A 8 16.47 4.10 13.10
CA LYS A 8 17.35 3.53 12.06
C LYS A 8 18.70 3.16 12.67
N LEU A 9 19.49 2.34 11.96
CA LEU A 9 20.75 1.83 12.46
C LEU A 9 21.71 2.90 13.05
N PRO A 10 21.91 4.10 12.43
CA PRO A 10 22.72 5.15 13.04
C PRO A 10 22.13 5.67 14.37
N ALA A 11 20.84 5.98 14.40
CA ALA A 11 20.16 6.48 15.59
C ALA A 11 20.10 5.43 16.71
N LEU A 12 19.91 4.15 16.38
CA LEU A 12 19.99 3.05 17.34
C LEU A 12 21.41 2.92 17.92
N THR A 13 22.44 3.15 17.10
CA THR A 13 23.84 3.14 17.56
C THR A 13 24.09 4.26 18.57
N GLU A 14 23.62 5.46 18.28
CA GLU A 14 23.71 6.61 19.20
C GLU A 14 22.93 6.37 20.49
N LEU A 15 21.72 5.80 20.40
CA LEU A 15 20.92 5.44 21.56
C LEU A 15 21.65 4.44 22.47
N MET A 16 22.16 3.34 21.92
CA MET A 16 22.91 2.34 22.68
C MET A 16 24.16 2.96 23.32
N ALA A 17 24.89 3.80 22.59
CA ALA A 17 26.06 4.50 23.13
C ALA A 17 25.69 5.46 24.27
N SER A 18 24.57 6.19 24.15
CA SER A 18 24.08 7.09 25.21
C SER A 18 23.71 6.34 26.49
N TRP A 19 23.35 5.06 26.36
CA TRP A 19 23.03 4.18 27.47
C TRP A 19 24.25 3.48 28.08
N GLY A 20 25.46 3.72 27.54
CA GLY A 20 26.69 3.07 27.97
C GLY A 20 26.86 1.65 27.44
N GLU A 21 26.02 1.22 26.49
CA GLU A 21 26.10 -0.12 25.91
C GLU A 21 27.18 -0.20 24.83
N PRO A 22 27.94 -1.31 24.76
CA PRO A 22 28.96 -1.49 23.74
C PRO A 22 28.35 -1.65 22.34
N ARG A 23 29.08 -1.20 21.31
CA ARG A 23 28.60 -1.16 19.91
C ARG A 23 28.02 -2.48 19.37
N PHE A 24 28.50 -3.63 19.84
CA PHE A 24 27.98 -4.93 19.39
C PHE A 24 26.52 -5.18 19.81
N ARG A 25 26.01 -4.49 20.85
CA ARG A 25 24.61 -4.58 21.31
C ARG A 25 23.64 -4.05 20.27
N VAL A 26 24.05 -3.07 19.47
CA VAL A 26 23.25 -2.53 18.35
C VAL A 26 22.82 -3.67 17.43
N LYS A 27 23.78 -4.50 17.00
CA LYS A 27 23.48 -5.63 16.12
C LYS A 27 22.57 -6.65 16.80
N GLN A 28 22.80 -6.96 18.07
CA GLN A 28 21.95 -7.92 18.79
C GLN A 28 20.50 -7.43 18.88
N VAL A 29 20.28 -6.16 19.25
CA VAL A 29 18.95 -5.54 19.28
C VAL A 29 18.33 -5.55 17.88
N TRP A 30 19.11 -5.19 16.85
CA TRP A 30 18.66 -5.16 15.46
C TRP A 30 18.21 -6.55 14.97
N ASP A 31 19.03 -7.58 15.19
CA ASP A 31 18.73 -8.97 14.80
C ASP A 31 17.45 -9.46 15.53
N TRP A 32 17.28 -9.12 16.80
CA TRP A 32 16.04 -9.47 17.53
C TRP A 32 14.80 -8.78 16.98
N LEU A 33 14.91 -7.50 16.62
CA LEU A 33 13.78 -6.76 16.04
C LEU A 33 13.43 -7.29 14.66
N TYR A 34 14.39 -7.46 13.75
CA TYR A 34 14.08 -7.61 12.33
C TYR A 34 14.21 -9.05 11.80
N ASP A 35 15.17 -9.82 12.30
CA ASP A 35 15.31 -11.24 11.94
C ASP A 35 14.40 -12.12 12.79
N LYS A 36 14.35 -11.86 14.11
CA LYS A 36 13.54 -12.66 15.05
C LYS A 36 12.12 -12.13 15.25
N ARG A 37 11.89 -10.83 15.04
CA ARG A 37 10.55 -10.19 15.09
C ARG A 37 9.84 -10.43 16.42
N ILE A 38 10.54 -10.13 17.50
CA ILE A 38 10.06 -10.31 18.88
C ILE A 38 8.81 -9.49 19.21
N MET A 39 7.96 -10.05 20.06
CA MET A 39 6.78 -9.40 20.64
C MET A 39 7.13 -8.62 21.91
N SER A 40 8.16 -9.05 22.65
CA SER A 40 8.61 -8.43 23.90
C SER A 40 10.14 -8.34 23.98
N PHE A 41 10.66 -7.27 24.58
CA PHE A 41 12.09 -7.13 24.88
C PHE A 41 12.62 -8.25 25.77
N ASP A 42 11.76 -8.92 26.54
CA ASP A 42 12.14 -10.04 27.40
C ASP A 42 12.67 -11.24 26.62
N GLU A 43 12.25 -11.40 25.36
CA GLU A 43 12.69 -12.46 24.45
C GLU A 43 14.17 -12.32 24.05
N MET A 44 14.78 -11.15 24.25
CA MET A 44 16.17 -10.87 23.88
C MET A 44 17.18 -11.54 24.83
N THR A 45 17.18 -12.88 24.89
CA THR A 45 17.90 -13.70 25.88
C THR A 45 19.42 -13.54 25.89
N ASN A 46 20.01 -13.01 24.82
CA ASN A 46 21.45 -12.71 24.75
C ASN A 46 21.81 -11.29 25.24
N LEU A 47 20.83 -10.51 25.71
CA LEU A 47 21.01 -9.20 26.32
C LEU A 47 20.99 -9.30 27.87
N PRO A 48 21.79 -8.48 28.58
CA PRO A 48 21.77 -8.44 30.03
C PRO A 48 20.38 -8.02 30.52
N GLN A 49 19.99 -8.49 31.71
CA GLN A 49 18.71 -8.13 32.31
C GLN A 49 18.55 -6.61 32.43
N SER A 50 19.62 -5.89 32.83
CA SER A 50 19.61 -4.42 32.94
C SER A 50 19.24 -3.70 31.64
N LEU A 51 19.68 -4.22 30.49
CA LEU A 51 19.35 -3.62 29.19
C LEU A 51 17.90 -3.93 28.79
N ARG A 52 17.43 -5.16 29.03
CA ARG A 52 16.04 -5.54 28.79
C ARG A 52 15.08 -4.72 29.66
N ASP A 53 15.40 -4.56 30.94
CA ASP A 53 14.63 -3.73 31.87
C ASP A 53 14.56 -2.28 31.39
N ARG A 54 15.68 -1.72 30.94
CA ARG A 54 15.72 -0.36 30.41
C ARG A 54 14.91 -0.19 29.13
N LEU A 55 15.01 -1.15 28.20
CA LEU A 55 14.18 -1.18 26.99
C LEU A 55 12.69 -1.22 27.35
N ASN A 56 12.28 -2.07 28.28
CA ASN A 56 10.90 -2.15 28.76
C ASN A 56 10.42 -0.85 29.45
N GLN A 57 11.32 -0.07 30.07
CA GLN A 57 10.99 1.18 30.75
C GLN A 57 10.92 2.38 29.80
N GLU A 58 11.82 2.47 28.83
CA GLU A 58 11.98 3.67 27.98
C GLU A 58 11.33 3.52 26.59
N MET A 59 11.09 2.29 26.12
CA MET A 59 10.72 2.00 24.75
C MET A 59 9.48 1.12 24.63
N VAL A 60 8.87 1.14 23.44
CA VAL A 60 7.83 0.19 23.01
C VAL A 60 8.19 -0.39 21.65
N ILE A 61 7.68 -1.60 21.36
CA ILE A 61 7.80 -2.24 20.05
C ILE A 61 6.54 -1.91 19.26
N GLY A 62 6.62 -0.81 18.49
CA GLY A 62 5.52 -0.30 17.70
C GLY A 62 4.46 0.48 18.52
N THR A 63 3.73 1.36 17.84
CA THR A 63 2.68 2.22 18.43
C THR A 63 1.30 1.98 17.83
N LEU A 64 1.18 1.14 16.81
CA LEU A 64 -0.13 0.78 16.25
C LEU A 64 -0.87 -0.16 17.23
N GLU A 65 -1.94 0.35 17.85
CA GLU A 65 -2.82 -0.46 18.69
C GLU A 65 -3.78 -1.26 17.79
N GLN A 66 -3.65 -2.59 17.77
CA GLN A 66 -4.60 -3.44 17.06
C GLN A 66 -5.94 -3.48 17.81
N VAL A 67 -6.96 -2.82 17.26
CA VAL A 67 -8.29 -2.74 17.87
C VAL A 67 -9.16 -3.92 17.46
N ILE A 68 -9.11 -4.30 16.18
CA ILE A 68 -9.94 -5.37 15.61
C ILE A 68 -9.09 -6.16 14.60
N GLU A 69 -9.30 -7.48 14.57
CA GLU A 69 -8.85 -8.36 13.50
C GLU A 69 -10.06 -9.14 12.95
N GLN A 70 -10.14 -9.24 11.63
CA GLN A 70 -11.18 -9.99 10.92
C GLN A 70 -10.51 -10.96 9.95
N SER A 71 -11.04 -12.17 9.87
CA SER A 71 -10.54 -13.20 8.96
C SER A 71 -11.64 -13.60 7.97
N SER A 72 -11.28 -13.64 6.70
CA SER A 72 -12.10 -14.08 5.58
C SER A 72 -12.02 -15.60 5.41
N HIS A 73 -13.03 -16.18 4.76
CA HIS A 73 -13.04 -17.59 4.37
C HIS A 73 -11.90 -17.95 3.41
N ASP A 74 -11.37 -16.98 2.65
CA ASP A 74 -10.24 -17.18 1.73
C ASP A 74 -8.86 -17.03 2.38
N GLY A 75 -8.82 -16.92 3.72
CA GLY A 75 -7.60 -16.74 4.51
C GLY A 75 -7.11 -15.29 4.62
N THR A 76 -7.78 -14.33 3.96
CA THR A 76 -7.43 -12.91 4.07
C THR A 76 -7.68 -12.40 5.50
N THR A 77 -6.69 -11.73 6.09
CA THR A 77 -6.80 -11.11 7.41
C THR A 77 -6.81 -9.60 7.26
N LYS A 78 -7.81 -8.92 7.82
CA LYS A 78 -7.86 -7.46 7.92
C LYS A 78 -7.66 -7.02 9.37
N ARG A 79 -6.80 -6.03 9.58
CA ARG A 79 -6.53 -5.42 10.88
C ARG A 79 -6.93 -3.95 10.88
N LEU A 80 -7.63 -3.55 11.93
CA LEU A 80 -7.90 -2.15 12.28
C LEU A 80 -6.90 -1.72 13.34
N TYR A 81 -6.13 -0.68 13.04
CA TYR A 81 -5.21 -0.06 13.98
C TYR A 81 -5.71 1.30 14.42
N ARG A 82 -5.54 1.59 15.72
CA ARG A 82 -5.62 2.94 16.27
C ARG A 82 -4.22 3.53 16.38
N LEU A 83 -4.10 4.76 15.90
CA LEU A 83 -2.89 5.57 15.97
C LEU A 83 -2.87 6.37 17.28
N ASP A 84 -1.71 6.91 17.66
CA ASP A 84 -1.53 7.66 18.91
C ASP A 84 -2.46 8.89 19.02
N ASP A 85 -2.85 9.47 17.88
CA ASP A 85 -3.80 10.59 17.78
C ASP A 85 -5.26 10.14 17.66
N GLY A 86 -5.55 8.87 17.95
CA GLY A 86 -6.89 8.28 17.97
C GLY A 86 -7.43 7.89 16.60
N GLN A 87 -6.79 8.32 15.50
CA GLN A 87 -7.20 7.98 14.14
C GLN A 87 -7.15 6.48 13.89
N LEU A 88 -7.94 6.03 12.90
CA LEU A 88 -8.04 4.63 12.54
C LEU A 88 -7.53 4.40 11.12
N ILE A 89 -6.74 3.33 10.95
CA ILE A 89 -6.30 2.84 9.65
C ILE A 89 -6.50 1.33 9.56
N GLU A 90 -6.65 0.84 8.33
CA GLU A 90 -6.74 -0.60 8.06
C GLU A 90 -5.53 -1.09 7.28
N SER A 91 -5.20 -2.36 7.47
CA SER A 91 -4.23 -3.08 6.64
C SER A 91 -4.72 -4.51 6.43
N VAL A 92 -4.28 -5.14 5.35
CA VAL A 92 -4.79 -6.45 4.94
C VAL A 92 -3.63 -7.38 4.61
N LEU A 93 -3.63 -8.59 5.12
CA LEU A 93 -2.74 -9.68 4.73
C LEU A 93 -3.51 -10.67 3.86
N MET A 94 -3.03 -10.91 2.64
CA MET A 94 -3.63 -11.83 1.69
C MET A 94 -2.70 -13.02 1.43
N PRO A 95 -3.14 -14.25 1.75
CA PRO A 95 -2.45 -15.46 1.33
C PRO A 95 -2.81 -15.84 -0.12
N TYR A 96 -1.82 -16.41 -0.81
CA TYR A 96 -1.98 -16.99 -2.14
C TYR A 96 -1.44 -18.42 -2.16
N ASP A 97 -1.98 -19.20 -3.10
CA ASP A 97 -1.71 -20.64 -3.24
C ASP A 97 -0.25 -20.93 -3.64
N ASP A 98 0.41 -19.97 -4.29
CA ASP A 98 1.83 -20.02 -4.65
C ASP A 98 2.76 -19.58 -3.50
N HIS A 99 2.29 -19.72 -2.27
CA HIS A 99 2.96 -19.33 -1.03
C HIS A 99 3.23 -17.83 -0.87
N ARG A 100 2.77 -16.97 -1.78
CA ARG A 100 2.87 -15.53 -1.57
C ARG A 100 2.02 -15.10 -0.38
N ARG A 101 2.54 -14.14 0.36
CA ARG A 101 1.89 -13.42 1.45
C ARG A 101 2.04 -11.94 1.16
N THR A 102 0.93 -11.31 0.77
CA THR A 102 0.92 -9.91 0.35
C THR A 102 0.27 -9.05 1.42
N ALA A 103 1.00 -8.08 1.98
CA ALA A 103 0.40 -7.05 2.82
C ALA A 103 -0.02 -5.85 1.97
N CYS A 104 -1.29 -5.47 2.08
CA CYS A 104 -1.85 -4.22 1.61
C CYS A 104 -1.81 -3.22 2.78
N ILE A 105 -0.98 -2.19 2.66
CA ILE A 105 -0.74 -1.22 3.74
C ILE A 105 -1.20 0.18 3.35
N SER A 106 -1.59 0.95 4.37
CA SER A 106 -2.07 2.32 4.28
C SER A 106 -0.93 3.32 4.35
N SER A 107 -1.09 4.46 3.67
CA SER A 107 -0.15 5.59 3.62
C SER A 107 -0.68 6.85 4.28
N GLN A 108 -2.00 6.94 4.50
CA GLN A 108 -2.68 8.08 5.11
C GLN A 108 -3.85 7.59 5.99
N ALA A 109 -4.25 8.39 6.96
CA ALA A 109 -5.54 8.25 7.63
C ALA A 109 -6.60 8.99 6.80
N GLY A 110 -7.40 8.23 6.05
CA GLY A 110 -8.29 8.77 5.02
C GLY A 110 -7.57 9.04 3.69
N CYS A 111 -8.20 9.77 2.77
CA CYS A 111 -7.59 10.14 1.49
C CYS A 111 -8.22 11.42 0.91
N ALA A 112 -7.38 12.38 0.48
CA ALA A 112 -7.85 13.67 -0.05
C ALA A 112 -8.24 13.62 -1.53
N MET A 113 -8.06 12.49 -2.22
CA MET A 113 -8.22 12.42 -3.68
C MET A 113 -9.69 12.39 -4.14
N GLY A 114 -10.62 12.01 -3.26
CA GLY A 114 -12.06 12.08 -3.54
C GLY A 114 -12.56 11.14 -4.65
N CYS A 115 -11.87 10.03 -4.92
CA CYS A 115 -12.31 9.02 -5.89
C CYS A 115 -13.69 8.48 -5.47
N VAL A 116 -14.71 8.66 -6.30
CA VAL A 116 -16.12 8.49 -5.88
C VAL A 116 -16.50 7.03 -5.62
N PHE A 117 -15.83 6.08 -6.25
CA PHE A 117 -16.06 4.64 -6.07
C PHE A 117 -15.31 4.04 -4.86
N CYS A 118 -14.39 4.80 -4.26
CA CYS A 118 -13.53 4.35 -3.17
C CYS A 118 -14.09 4.80 -1.81
N ALA A 119 -14.30 3.86 -0.89
CA ALA A 119 -14.79 4.16 0.45
C ALA A 119 -13.85 5.15 1.18
N THR A 120 -12.53 4.93 1.13
CA THR A 120 -11.55 5.84 1.75
C THR A 120 -11.63 7.26 1.18
N GLY A 121 -11.88 7.41 -0.13
CA GLY A 121 -12.07 8.73 -0.75
C GLY A 121 -13.33 9.46 -0.28
N GLN A 122 -14.34 8.72 0.17
CA GLN A 122 -15.60 9.26 0.70
C GLN A 122 -15.49 9.71 2.17
N MET A 123 -14.47 9.24 2.92
CA MET A 123 -14.27 9.56 4.34
C MET A 123 -13.58 10.89 4.59
N GLY A 124 -13.01 11.50 3.55
CA GLY A 124 -12.14 12.65 3.68
C GLY A 124 -10.72 12.27 4.12
N PHE A 125 -9.95 13.28 4.52
CA PHE A 125 -8.54 13.16 4.88
C PHE A 125 -8.30 13.76 6.26
N ALA A 126 -7.64 13.02 7.15
CA ALA A 126 -7.14 13.56 8.42
C ALA A 126 -5.68 13.98 8.30
N ARG A 127 -4.79 13.02 8.06
CA ARG A 127 -3.34 13.27 7.99
C ARG A 127 -2.57 12.21 7.22
N ASN A 128 -1.33 12.56 6.90
CA ASN A 128 -0.30 11.62 6.47
C ASN A 128 0.15 10.73 7.63
N LEU A 129 0.47 9.47 7.32
CA LEU A 129 1.18 8.59 8.23
C LEU A 129 2.67 8.90 8.22
N THR A 130 3.32 8.72 9.36
CA THR A 130 4.78 8.70 9.44
C THR A 130 5.34 7.47 8.75
N SER A 131 6.62 7.49 8.37
CA SER A 131 7.27 6.31 7.77
C SER A 131 7.27 5.10 8.71
N THR A 132 7.35 5.33 10.02
CA THR A 132 7.24 4.27 11.04
C THR A 132 5.84 3.67 11.09
N GLU A 133 4.77 4.47 11.05
CA GLU A 133 3.39 3.95 11.01
C GLU A 133 3.10 3.16 9.71
N ILE A 134 3.68 3.56 8.58
CA ILE A 134 3.57 2.82 7.31
C ILE A 134 4.31 1.47 7.42
N PHE A 135 5.57 1.52 7.86
CA PHE A 135 6.42 0.34 8.02
C PHE A 135 5.84 -0.65 9.04
N GLU A 136 5.33 -0.16 10.16
CA GLU A 136 4.86 -0.99 11.27
C GLU A 136 3.72 -1.92 10.86
N GLN A 137 2.82 -1.49 9.97
CA GLN A 137 1.76 -2.36 9.42
C GLN A 137 2.34 -3.64 8.81
N ALA A 138 3.42 -3.51 8.01
CA ALA A 138 4.10 -4.67 7.42
C ALA A 138 4.88 -5.46 8.48
N TYR A 139 5.54 -4.77 9.42
CA TYR A 139 6.26 -5.42 10.52
C TYR A 139 5.34 -6.34 11.35
N ARG A 140 4.13 -5.87 11.69
CA ARG A 140 3.13 -6.65 12.45
C ARG A 140 2.66 -7.91 11.71
N PHE A 141 2.55 -7.87 10.39
CA PHE A 141 2.25 -9.07 9.60
C PHE A 141 3.47 -9.97 9.43
N ALA A 142 4.67 -9.41 9.24
CA ALA A 142 5.90 -10.20 9.18
C ALA A 142 6.19 -10.93 10.49
N GLN A 143 5.80 -10.32 11.61
CA GLN A 143 5.86 -10.88 12.96
C GLN A 143 4.85 -12.03 13.13
N LEU A 144 3.58 -11.84 12.76
CA LEU A 144 2.57 -12.90 12.77
C LEU A 144 3.06 -14.11 11.95
N LEU A 145 3.44 -13.89 10.69
CA LEU A 145 3.86 -14.95 9.78
C LEU A 145 5.10 -15.69 10.29
N ALA A 146 6.04 -15.00 10.95
CA ALA A 146 7.21 -15.64 11.52
C ALA A 146 6.86 -16.67 12.61
N GLN A 147 5.82 -16.40 13.42
CA GLN A 147 5.34 -17.35 14.42
C GLN A 147 4.70 -18.59 13.79
N GLU A 148 4.16 -18.45 12.58
CA GLU A 148 3.58 -19.52 11.78
C GLU A 148 4.62 -20.25 10.91
N GLY A 149 5.90 -19.86 10.99
CA GLY A 149 6.96 -20.41 10.15
C GLY A 149 6.92 -19.93 8.70
N GLU A 150 6.15 -18.89 8.41
CA GLU A 150 5.99 -18.27 7.11
C GLU A 150 6.74 -16.94 6.99
N ARG A 151 6.72 -16.35 5.79
CA ARG A 151 7.40 -15.09 5.52
C ARG A 151 6.52 -14.16 4.69
N LEU A 152 6.47 -12.89 5.10
CA LEU A 152 5.89 -11.83 4.28
C LEU A 152 6.70 -11.68 2.99
N SER A 153 6.06 -11.83 1.83
CA SER A 153 6.76 -11.91 0.54
C SER A 153 6.56 -10.66 -0.32
N ASN A 154 5.40 -10.01 -0.21
CA ASN A 154 4.99 -8.91 -1.08
C ASN A 154 4.33 -7.79 -0.29
N ILE A 155 4.49 -6.57 -0.78
CA ILE A 155 3.83 -5.37 -0.24
C ILE A 155 3.15 -4.62 -1.37
N VAL A 156 1.93 -4.16 -1.13
CA VAL A 156 1.25 -3.20 -2.00
C VAL A 156 0.80 -1.99 -1.17
N LEU A 157 1.20 -0.79 -1.60
CA LEU A 157 0.68 0.47 -1.06
C LEU A 157 -0.61 0.81 -1.81
N MET A 158 -1.65 0.04 -1.50
CA MET A 158 -3.01 0.12 -2.07
C MET A 158 -4.08 0.13 -0.96
N GLY A 159 -3.67 0.39 0.30
CA GLY A 159 -4.57 0.54 1.42
C GLY A 159 -5.24 1.92 1.43
N MET A 160 -5.38 2.52 2.61
CA MET A 160 -5.92 3.87 2.75
C MET A 160 -4.89 4.93 2.36
N GLY A 161 -5.30 5.92 1.57
CA GLY A 161 -4.48 7.07 1.18
C GLY A 161 -3.93 7.03 -0.24
N GLU A 162 -3.40 8.18 -0.66
CA GLU A 162 -2.62 8.35 -1.90
C GLU A 162 -1.12 8.41 -1.55
N PRO A 163 -0.34 7.35 -1.84
CA PRO A 163 1.07 7.28 -1.47
C PRO A 163 1.91 8.45 -1.95
N PHE A 164 1.68 8.96 -3.17
CA PHE A 164 2.47 10.09 -3.69
C PHE A 164 2.06 11.45 -3.07
N HIS A 165 0.94 11.52 -2.37
CA HIS A 165 0.60 12.68 -1.53
C HIS A 165 1.34 12.64 -0.18
N ASN A 166 1.93 11.50 0.18
CA ASN A 166 2.78 11.30 1.35
C ASN A 166 4.18 10.79 0.96
N TYR A 167 4.74 11.39 -0.10
CA TYR A 167 5.88 10.83 -0.83
C TYR A 167 7.09 10.49 0.04
N ASP A 168 7.58 11.45 0.83
CA ASP A 168 8.84 11.27 1.58
C ASP A 168 8.73 10.18 2.65
N ALA A 169 7.60 10.13 3.38
CA ALA A 169 7.35 9.10 4.38
C ALA A 169 7.17 7.72 3.74
N VAL A 170 6.53 7.66 2.57
CA VAL A 170 6.35 6.42 1.80
C VAL A 170 7.68 5.89 1.29
N MET A 171 8.52 6.73 0.68
CA MET A 171 9.82 6.31 0.18
C MET A 171 10.74 5.85 1.31
N GLU A 172 10.72 6.55 2.44
CA GLU A 172 11.42 6.12 3.65
C GLU A 172 10.92 4.75 4.14
N ALA A 173 9.61 4.53 4.21
CA ALA A 173 9.06 3.24 4.60
C ALA A 173 9.44 2.14 3.61
N ILE A 174 9.44 2.41 2.29
CA ILE A 174 9.87 1.47 1.25
C ILE A 174 11.32 1.04 1.43
N HIS A 175 12.24 1.98 1.69
CA HIS A 175 13.64 1.62 2.00
C HIS A 175 13.73 0.68 3.19
N ARG A 176 12.98 0.97 4.26
CA ARG A 176 12.92 0.10 5.44
C ARG A 176 12.30 -1.27 5.17
N LEU A 177 11.26 -1.36 4.34
CA LEU A 177 10.69 -2.65 3.93
C LEU A 177 11.74 -3.52 3.21
N MET A 178 12.63 -2.90 2.44
CA MET A 178 13.72 -3.60 1.76
C MET A 178 14.86 -3.95 2.70
N ASP A 179 15.35 -2.98 3.46
CA ASP A 179 16.57 -3.11 4.27
C ASP A 179 16.32 -3.87 5.59
N ASP A 180 15.20 -3.55 6.27
CA ASP A 180 14.88 -4.09 7.59
C ASP A 180 14.10 -5.41 7.47
N LEU A 181 13.12 -5.52 6.55
CA LEU A 181 12.32 -6.75 6.37
C LEU A 181 12.81 -7.66 5.24
N GLY A 182 13.83 -7.25 4.49
CA GLY A 182 14.40 -8.03 3.41
C GLY A 182 13.46 -8.24 2.21
N ILE A 183 12.42 -7.42 2.05
CA ILE A 183 11.48 -7.56 0.92
C ILE A 183 12.16 -7.03 -0.35
N GLY A 184 12.36 -7.90 -1.34
CA GLY A 184 12.97 -7.48 -2.60
C GLY A 184 12.14 -6.39 -3.30
N ALA A 185 12.78 -5.33 -3.80
CA ALA A 185 12.12 -4.17 -4.40
C ALA A 185 10.99 -4.51 -5.40
N ARG A 186 11.20 -5.53 -6.25
CA ARG A 186 10.23 -5.97 -7.27
C ARG A 186 8.94 -6.57 -6.68
N HIS A 187 8.96 -6.94 -5.41
CA HIS A 187 7.80 -7.44 -4.67
C HIS A 187 7.05 -6.34 -3.92
N ILE A 188 7.50 -5.09 -4.03
CA ILE A 188 6.82 -3.89 -3.52
C ILE A 188 6.17 -3.17 -4.71
N THR A 189 4.89 -2.82 -4.58
CA THR A 189 4.17 -2.02 -5.56
C THR A 189 3.60 -0.76 -4.92
N VAL A 190 3.89 0.40 -5.49
CA VAL A 190 3.25 1.67 -5.13
C VAL A 190 2.18 1.98 -6.16
N SER A 191 0.96 2.27 -5.69
CA SER A 191 -0.13 2.73 -6.54
C SER A 191 -0.34 4.24 -6.36
N THR A 192 -0.65 4.94 -7.45
CA THR A 192 -1.04 6.36 -7.40
C THR A 192 -2.26 6.65 -8.27
N VAL A 193 -3.06 7.63 -7.87
CA VAL A 193 -4.16 8.20 -8.69
C VAL A 193 -3.67 9.12 -9.80
N GLY A 194 -2.36 9.32 -9.95
CA GLY A 194 -1.78 10.06 -11.06
C GLY A 194 -1.20 11.43 -10.67
N LEU A 195 -0.48 11.52 -9.55
CA LEU A 195 0.26 12.74 -9.19
C LEU A 195 1.48 12.89 -10.11
N VAL A 196 1.30 13.51 -11.27
CA VAL A 196 2.30 13.61 -12.37
C VAL A 196 3.70 14.05 -11.88
N PRO A 197 3.86 15.13 -11.08
CA PRO A 197 5.19 15.53 -10.60
C PRO A 197 5.88 14.43 -9.78
N GLN A 198 5.10 13.65 -9.02
CA GLN A 198 5.62 12.59 -8.17
C GLN A 198 5.91 11.30 -8.94
N ILE A 199 5.19 11.01 -10.03
CA ILE A 199 5.58 9.94 -10.96
C ILE A 199 6.96 10.22 -11.56
N ARG A 200 7.18 11.47 -11.99
CA ARG A 200 8.49 11.91 -12.52
C ARG A 200 9.58 11.82 -11.47
N ARG A 201 9.32 12.30 -10.25
CA ARG A 201 10.23 12.17 -9.11
C ARG A 201 10.56 10.69 -8.81
N PHE A 202 9.55 9.83 -8.81
CA PHE A 202 9.71 8.40 -8.57
C PHE A 202 10.57 7.70 -9.63
N ALA A 203 10.49 8.14 -10.89
CA ALA A 203 11.37 7.64 -11.95
C ALA A 203 12.86 7.93 -11.68
N ASP A 204 13.17 8.96 -10.91
CA ASP A 204 14.54 9.39 -10.58
C ASP A 204 15.10 8.74 -9.30
N GLU A 205 14.29 8.00 -8.54
CA GLU A 205 14.72 7.33 -7.29
C GLU A 205 15.69 6.16 -7.54
N GLY A 206 15.73 5.60 -8.75
CA GLY A 206 16.59 4.47 -9.11
C GLY A 206 16.22 3.14 -8.44
N VAL A 207 15.12 3.09 -7.67
CA VAL A 207 14.65 1.86 -7.02
C VAL A 207 13.87 0.97 -7.98
N GLN A 208 13.97 -0.34 -7.79
CA GLN A 208 13.26 -1.34 -8.62
C GLN A 208 11.86 -1.66 -8.10
N VAL A 209 11.21 -0.71 -7.43
CA VAL A 209 9.83 -0.82 -6.95
C VAL A 209 8.88 -0.73 -8.15
N SER A 210 7.77 -1.45 -8.11
CA SER A 210 6.79 -1.46 -9.20
C SER A 210 5.82 -0.28 -9.07
N LEU A 211 5.50 0.36 -10.20
CA LEU A 211 4.54 1.47 -10.27
C LEU A 211 3.20 0.99 -10.82
N ALA A 212 2.13 1.26 -10.08
CA ALA A 212 0.75 1.10 -10.52
C ALA A 212 0.03 2.46 -10.61
N ILE A 213 -0.81 2.63 -11.63
CA ILE A 213 -1.57 3.85 -11.88
C ILE A 213 -3.07 3.51 -11.85
N SER A 214 -3.81 4.14 -10.96
CA SER A 214 -5.27 4.10 -10.93
C SER A 214 -5.85 4.97 -12.05
N LEU A 215 -6.20 4.35 -13.19
CA LEU A 215 -6.68 5.07 -14.38
C LEU A 215 -8.21 5.09 -14.48
N HIS A 216 -8.81 3.90 -14.52
CA HIS A 216 -10.26 3.61 -14.45
C HIS A 216 -11.18 4.20 -15.53
N LYS A 217 -10.75 5.20 -16.30
CA LYS A 217 -11.42 5.75 -17.48
C LYS A 217 -10.39 6.23 -18.50
N ALA A 218 -10.71 6.13 -19.79
CA ALA A 218 -9.78 6.42 -20.88
C ALA A 218 -9.90 7.84 -21.47
N THR A 219 -10.87 8.64 -21.02
CA THR A 219 -11.02 10.05 -21.44
C THR A 219 -11.21 10.98 -20.25
N ASP A 220 -10.82 12.24 -20.38
CA ASP A 220 -10.95 13.23 -19.30
C ASP A 220 -12.41 13.49 -18.91
N ALA A 221 -13.32 13.49 -19.88
CA ALA A 221 -14.74 13.71 -19.67
C ALA A 221 -15.35 12.62 -18.77
N GLU A 222 -14.86 11.39 -18.89
CA GLU A 222 -15.33 10.25 -18.11
C GLU A 222 -14.55 10.06 -16.81
N ARG A 223 -13.24 10.36 -16.82
CA ARG A 223 -12.36 10.20 -15.66
C ARG A 223 -12.61 11.25 -14.59
N THR A 224 -12.86 12.50 -14.98
CA THR A 224 -13.01 13.62 -14.05
C THR A 224 -14.15 13.44 -13.04
N PRO A 225 -15.35 12.99 -13.42
CA PRO A 225 -16.43 12.70 -12.46
C PRO A 225 -16.08 11.57 -11.48
N LEU A 226 -15.31 10.58 -11.93
CA LEU A 226 -14.94 9.40 -11.14
C LEU A 226 -13.75 9.68 -10.21
N MET A 227 -12.77 10.43 -10.70
CA MET A 227 -11.48 10.73 -10.08
C MET A 227 -11.18 12.24 -10.21
N PRO A 228 -11.59 13.07 -9.23
CA PRO A 228 -11.45 14.52 -9.30
C PRO A 228 -10.03 15.04 -9.52
N VAL A 229 -9.02 14.27 -9.12
CA VAL A 229 -7.59 14.55 -9.37
C VAL A 229 -7.29 14.80 -10.86
N ASN A 230 -8.09 14.24 -11.76
CA ASN A 230 -7.95 14.43 -13.20
C ASN A 230 -8.13 15.88 -13.67
N LYS A 231 -8.79 16.73 -12.87
CA LYS A 231 -8.88 18.18 -13.14
C LYS A 231 -7.52 18.88 -13.02
N ARG A 232 -6.63 18.32 -12.19
CA ARG A 232 -5.31 18.88 -11.91
C ARG A 232 -4.25 18.35 -12.85
N TRP A 233 -4.32 17.05 -13.15
CA TRP A 233 -3.46 16.36 -14.10
C TRP A 233 -4.34 15.49 -14.99
N ASN A 234 -4.53 15.93 -16.22
CA ASN A 234 -5.41 15.23 -17.17
C ASN A 234 -4.76 13.92 -17.66
N ILE A 235 -5.50 13.13 -18.43
CA ILE A 235 -5.01 11.84 -18.92
C ILE A 235 -3.77 12.01 -19.80
N ALA A 236 -3.71 13.03 -20.66
CA ALA A 236 -2.56 13.23 -21.54
C ALA A 236 -1.27 13.46 -20.73
N GLU A 237 -1.31 14.38 -19.75
CA GLU A 237 -0.17 14.64 -18.85
C GLU A 237 0.22 13.39 -18.04
N LEU A 238 -0.76 12.59 -17.61
CA LEU A 238 -0.53 11.35 -16.89
C LEU A 238 0.18 10.30 -17.76
N ILE A 239 -0.28 10.10 -18.99
CA ILE A 239 0.33 9.14 -19.93
C ILE A 239 1.72 9.61 -20.36
N ASP A 240 1.94 10.90 -20.57
CA ASP A 240 3.26 11.47 -20.83
C ASP A 240 4.24 11.18 -19.69
N ALA A 241 3.82 11.36 -18.43
CA ALA A 241 4.64 11.00 -17.28
C ALA A 241 4.92 9.49 -17.19
N CYS A 242 3.98 8.64 -17.63
CA CYS A 242 4.20 7.20 -17.72
C CYS A 242 5.23 6.85 -18.80
N HIS A 243 5.20 7.51 -19.97
CA HIS A 243 6.22 7.37 -21.00
C HIS A 243 7.60 7.78 -20.48
N GLU A 244 7.70 8.91 -19.79
CA GLU A 244 8.96 9.37 -19.15
C GLU A 244 9.48 8.34 -18.14
N TYR A 245 8.59 7.81 -17.28
CA TYR A 245 8.95 6.76 -16.31
C TYR A 245 9.47 5.50 -17.01
N VAL A 246 8.78 5.02 -18.05
CA VAL A 246 9.21 3.83 -18.82
C VAL A 246 10.54 4.10 -19.51
N ALA A 247 10.72 5.27 -20.12
CA ALA A 247 11.95 5.63 -20.82
C ALA A 247 13.16 5.70 -19.89
N LYS A 248 12.99 6.23 -18.67
CA LYS A 248 14.07 6.32 -17.67
C LYS A 248 14.40 4.97 -17.03
N THR A 249 13.37 4.19 -16.68
CA THR A 249 13.55 3.00 -15.84
C THR A 249 13.60 1.70 -16.63
N ASN A 250 13.10 1.70 -17.87
CA ASN A 250 12.81 0.52 -18.68
C ASN A 250 11.87 -0.49 -17.98
N ARG A 251 11.09 -0.03 -16.99
CA ARG A 251 10.17 -0.86 -16.22
C ARG A 251 8.75 -0.69 -16.73
N ARG A 252 8.00 -1.79 -16.75
CA ARG A 252 6.60 -1.81 -17.12
C ARG A 252 5.75 -1.05 -16.08
N VAL A 253 4.80 -0.25 -16.54
CA VAL A 253 3.77 0.40 -15.69
C VAL A 253 2.53 -0.50 -15.63
N THR A 254 1.95 -0.69 -14.44
CA THR A 254 0.65 -1.36 -14.32
C THR A 254 -0.47 -0.31 -14.26
N PHE A 255 -1.50 -0.43 -15.08
CA PHE A 255 -2.71 0.38 -14.98
C PHE A 255 -3.80 -0.43 -14.28
N GLU A 256 -4.30 0.08 -13.17
CA GLU A 256 -5.43 -0.51 -12.45
C GLU A 256 -6.74 -0.02 -13.08
N TRP A 257 -7.64 -0.94 -13.41
CA TRP A 257 -8.92 -0.67 -14.04
C TRP A 257 -10.06 -1.27 -13.22
N ALA A 258 -10.71 -0.45 -12.39
CA ALA A 258 -11.92 -0.87 -11.68
C ALA A 258 -13.04 -1.05 -12.72
N ALA A 259 -13.43 -2.28 -13.01
CA ALA A 259 -14.42 -2.64 -14.02
C ALA A 259 -15.83 -2.56 -13.45
N ILE A 260 -16.60 -1.61 -13.99
CA ILE A 260 -17.90 -1.15 -13.54
C ILE A 260 -18.90 -1.43 -14.67
N SER A 261 -19.88 -2.28 -14.35
CA SER A 261 -20.83 -2.82 -15.31
C SER A 261 -21.61 -1.73 -16.04
N GLY A 262 -21.52 -1.72 -17.37
CA GLY A 262 -22.19 -0.79 -18.26
C GLY A 262 -21.58 0.62 -18.28
N GLU A 263 -20.55 0.90 -17.48
CA GLU A 263 -19.91 2.21 -17.42
C GLU A 263 -18.54 2.21 -18.10
N ASN A 264 -17.67 1.26 -17.76
CA ASN A 264 -16.29 1.23 -18.27
C ASN A 264 -15.79 -0.18 -18.64
N ASP A 265 -16.70 -1.13 -18.81
CA ASP A 265 -16.43 -2.51 -19.22
C ASP A 265 -16.89 -2.80 -20.67
N THR A 266 -17.21 -1.76 -21.44
CA THR A 266 -17.76 -1.90 -22.79
C THR A 266 -16.67 -2.05 -23.87
N PRO A 267 -17.01 -2.62 -25.05
CA PRO A 267 -16.08 -2.68 -26.19
C PRO A 267 -15.54 -1.32 -26.65
N ASP A 268 -16.34 -0.26 -26.54
CA ASP A 268 -15.91 1.09 -26.89
C ASP A 268 -14.87 1.62 -25.91
N GLU A 269 -15.04 1.37 -24.62
CA GLU A 269 -14.08 1.72 -23.58
C GLU A 269 -12.77 0.95 -23.75
N ALA A 270 -12.84 -0.34 -24.12
CA ALA A 270 -11.66 -1.15 -24.42
C ALA A 270 -10.88 -0.57 -25.62
N ARG A 271 -11.56 -0.12 -26.69
CA ARG A 271 -10.92 0.52 -27.85
C ARG A 271 -10.26 1.84 -27.49
N LYS A 272 -10.94 2.69 -26.69
CA LYS A 272 -10.37 3.96 -26.20
C LYS A 272 -9.11 3.71 -25.37
N LEU A 273 -9.18 2.77 -24.42
CA LEU A 273 -8.06 2.41 -23.56
C LEU A 273 -6.90 1.78 -24.36
N GLY A 274 -7.22 0.87 -25.28
CA GLY A 274 -6.23 0.24 -26.16
C GLY A 274 -5.50 1.26 -27.02
N THR A 275 -6.21 2.24 -27.57
CA THR A 275 -5.62 3.37 -28.31
C THR A 275 -4.74 4.24 -27.42
N LEU A 276 -5.21 4.57 -26.21
CA LEU A 276 -4.49 5.43 -25.26
C LEU A 276 -3.15 4.82 -24.81
N LEU A 277 -3.11 3.50 -24.63
CA LEU A 277 -1.95 2.79 -24.09
C LEU A 277 -1.09 2.12 -25.17
N GLN A 278 -1.45 2.25 -26.45
CA GLN A 278 -0.76 1.60 -27.55
C GLN A 278 0.72 2.01 -27.59
N GLY A 279 1.62 1.02 -27.61
CA GLY A 279 3.07 1.25 -27.67
C GLY A 279 3.74 1.60 -26.34
N LEU A 280 2.97 1.79 -25.26
CA LEU A 280 3.52 1.92 -23.92
C LEU A 280 3.86 0.54 -23.35
N ASN A 281 5.03 0.39 -22.71
CA ASN A 281 5.35 -0.83 -21.96
C ASN A 281 4.49 -0.87 -20.68
N CYS A 282 3.29 -1.42 -20.80
CA CYS A 282 2.34 -1.48 -19.70
C CYS A 282 1.60 -2.81 -19.59
N HIS A 283 0.88 -2.96 -18.49
CA HIS A 283 -0.06 -4.05 -18.24
C HIS A 283 -1.33 -3.47 -17.61
N VAL A 284 -2.51 -3.93 -18.02
CA VAL A 284 -3.79 -3.53 -17.42
C VAL A 284 -4.27 -4.59 -16.45
N ASN A 285 -4.39 -4.24 -15.18
CA ASN A 285 -4.97 -5.08 -14.15
C ASN A 285 -6.45 -4.72 -13.98
N ILE A 286 -7.33 -5.60 -14.45
CA ILE A 286 -8.78 -5.41 -14.41
C ILE A 286 -9.29 -5.91 -13.06
N ILE A 287 -9.90 -5.02 -12.29
CA ILE A 287 -10.44 -5.30 -10.97
C ILE A 287 -11.96 -5.18 -11.04
N PRO A 288 -12.73 -6.29 -11.00
CA PRO A 288 -14.18 -6.19 -10.87
C PRO A 288 -14.54 -5.33 -9.65
N LEU A 289 -15.39 -4.32 -9.84
CA LEU A 289 -15.73 -3.36 -8.80
C LEU A 289 -16.20 -4.07 -7.52
N ASN A 290 -15.57 -3.74 -6.40
CA ASN A 290 -16.05 -4.16 -5.09
C ASN A 290 -17.13 -3.19 -4.62
N PRO A 291 -18.24 -3.67 -4.05
CA PRO A 291 -19.32 -2.81 -3.60
C PRO A 291 -18.83 -1.91 -2.46
N THR A 292 -19.16 -0.62 -2.53
CA THR A 292 -18.92 0.36 -1.47
C THR A 292 -20.23 1.06 -1.11
N GLY A 293 -20.35 1.58 0.11
CA GLY A 293 -21.61 2.17 0.60
C GLY A 293 -22.03 3.45 -0.14
N GLY A 294 -21.08 4.20 -0.71
CA GLY A 294 -21.34 5.50 -1.34
C GLY A 294 -21.34 5.52 -2.87
N TYR A 295 -21.23 4.37 -3.54
CA TYR A 295 -21.23 4.31 -5.01
C TYR A 295 -22.10 3.17 -5.53
N ALA A 296 -22.99 3.47 -6.47
CA ALA A 296 -24.03 2.56 -6.95
C ALA A 296 -23.59 1.62 -8.09
N GLY A 297 -22.34 1.72 -8.54
CA GLY A 297 -21.80 0.87 -9.60
C GLY A 297 -21.83 -0.62 -9.21
N ARG A 298 -21.86 -1.49 -10.23
CA ARG A 298 -21.85 -2.95 -10.06
C ARG A 298 -20.58 -3.56 -10.66
N PRO A 299 -20.09 -4.70 -10.16
CA PRO A 299 -18.98 -5.42 -10.80
C PRO A 299 -19.34 -5.79 -12.24
N ALA A 300 -18.40 -5.58 -13.17
CA ALA A 300 -18.53 -6.03 -14.55
C ALA A 300 -18.74 -7.54 -14.65
N ASP A 301 -19.47 -7.96 -15.69
CA ASP A 301 -19.72 -9.37 -15.97
C ASP A 301 -18.45 -10.06 -16.49
N PRO A 302 -18.19 -11.34 -16.14
CA PRO A 302 -17.02 -12.07 -16.63
C PRO A 302 -16.90 -12.09 -18.17
N GLU A 303 -18.01 -12.17 -18.90
CA GLU A 303 -18.01 -12.18 -20.35
C GLU A 303 -17.65 -10.80 -20.93
N ALA A 304 -18.16 -9.73 -20.32
CA ALA A 304 -17.79 -8.36 -20.69
C ALA A 304 -16.28 -8.12 -20.46
N ILE A 305 -15.75 -8.58 -19.33
CA ILE A 305 -14.31 -8.51 -19.02
C ILE A 305 -13.50 -9.30 -20.05
N ARG A 306 -13.94 -10.52 -20.41
CA ARG A 306 -13.25 -11.33 -21.43
C ARG A 306 -13.18 -10.60 -22.76
N GLN A 307 -14.31 -10.06 -23.23
CA GLN A 307 -14.36 -9.27 -24.45
C GLN A 307 -13.48 -8.01 -24.36
N PHE A 308 -13.45 -7.36 -23.20
CA PHE A 308 -12.60 -6.18 -22.96
C PHE A 308 -11.11 -6.54 -23.10
N ILE A 309 -10.68 -7.66 -22.52
CA ILE A 309 -9.30 -8.19 -22.66
C ILE A 309 -8.99 -8.52 -24.12
N ASP A 310 -9.87 -9.27 -24.79
CA ASP A 310 -9.68 -9.66 -26.20
C ASP A 310 -9.44 -8.42 -27.10
N ILE A 311 -10.16 -7.32 -26.83
CA ILE A 311 -9.98 -6.05 -27.56
C ILE A 311 -8.65 -5.40 -27.22
N LEU A 312 -8.24 -5.33 -25.94
CA LEU A 312 -6.95 -4.74 -25.55
C LEU A 312 -5.76 -5.48 -26.20
N GLU A 313 -5.85 -6.80 -26.33
CA GLU A 313 -4.82 -7.62 -26.99
C GLU A 313 -4.65 -7.24 -28.45
N MET A 314 -5.71 -6.83 -29.16
CA MET A 314 -5.62 -6.33 -30.54
C MET A 314 -4.79 -5.06 -30.68
N TYR A 315 -4.64 -4.27 -29.60
CA TYR A 315 -3.78 -3.08 -29.54
C TYR A 315 -2.38 -3.40 -28.97
N GLY A 316 -2.09 -4.68 -28.66
CA GLY A 316 -0.84 -5.11 -28.05
C GLY A 316 -0.75 -4.77 -26.55
N VAL A 317 -1.88 -4.47 -25.90
CA VAL A 317 -1.93 -4.13 -24.47
C VAL A 317 -2.27 -5.39 -23.68
N SER A 318 -1.31 -5.88 -22.89
CA SER A 318 -1.55 -7.05 -22.02
C SER A 318 -2.51 -6.69 -20.88
N ALA A 319 -3.49 -7.56 -20.61
CA ALA A 319 -4.42 -7.39 -19.50
C ALA A 319 -4.66 -8.70 -18.73
N THR A 320 -4.90 -8.61 -17.42
CA THR A 320 -5.36 -9.75 -16.59
C THR A 320 -6.46 -9.33 -15.63
N VAL A 321 -7.25 -10.29 -15.18
CA VAL A 321 -8.25 -10.07 -14.13
C VAL A 321 -7.61 -10.32 -12.77
N ARG A 322 -7.73 -9.34 -11.87
CA ARG A 322 -7.29 -9.47 -10.48
C ARG A 322 -8.21 -10.41 -9.72
N VAL A 323 -7.63 -11.42 -9.09
CA VAL A 323 -8.34 -12.31 -8.15
C VAL A 323 -8.82 -11.47 -6.96
N ARG A 324 -10.14 -11.48 -6.70
CA ARG A 324 -10.74 -10.81 -5.54
C ARG A 324 -10.37 -11.56 -4.25
N ARG A 325 -10.06 -10.81 -3.20
CA ARG A 325 -9.69 -11.33 -1.88
C ARG A 325 -10.41 -10.56 -0.77
N GLY A 326 -10.85 -11.27 0.27
CA GLY A 326 -11.42 -10.69 1.50
C GLY A 326 -12.68 -9.83 1.32
N ILE A 327 -13.52 -10.14 0.32
CA ILE A 327 -14.72 -9.34 0.00
C ILE A 327 -15.79 -9.44 1.11
N ASP A 328 -15.91 -10.60 1.74
CA ASP A 328 -16.83 -10.92 2.83
C ASP A 328 -16.55 -10.11 4.11
N ILE A 329 -15.32 -9.60 4.26
CA ILE A 329 -14.90 -8.79 5.42
C ILE A 329 -14.58 -7.33 5.05
N ASP A 330 -15.06 -6.85 3.90
CA ASP A 330 -14.77 -5.49 3.41
C ASP A 330 -13.25 -5.19 3.35
N ALA A 331 -12.44 -6.15 2.90
CA ALA A 331 -10.98 -6.01 2.72
C ALA A 331 -10.55 -5.89 1.26
N GLY A 332 -11.50 -5.91 0.32
CA GLY A 332 -11.23 -5.69 -1.10
C GLY A 332 -10.72 -4.28 -1.39
N CYS A 333 -10.05 -4.12 -2.54
CA CYS A 333 -9.59 -2.81 -3.01
C CYS A 333 -10.76 -1.80 -3.02
N GLY A 334 -10.56 -0.65 -2.37
CA GLY A 334 -11.56 0.42 -2.25
C GLY A 334 -12.62 0.23 -1.15
N GLN A 335 -12.64 -0.89 -0.41
CA GLN A 335 -13.62 -1.13 0.66
C GLN A 335 -13.16 -0.71 2.05
N LEU A 336 -11.88 -0.42 2.23
CA LEU A 336 -11.31 -0.03 3.52
C LEU A 336 -12.01 1.22 4.05
N LYS A 337 -12.71 1.02 5.17
CA LYS A 337 -13.57 1.98 5.83
C LYS A 337 -13.32 2.00 7.32
N SER A 338 -12.70 3.09 7.75
CA SER A 338 -12.59 3.45 9.16
C SER A 338 -13.08 4.87 9.35
N LYS A 339 -13.80 5.12 10.45
CA LYS A 339 -14.30 6.45 10.75
C LYS A 339 -13.10 7.35 11.02
N VAL A 340 -12.85 8.31 10.13
CA VAL A 340 -11.89 9.38 10.36
C VAL A 340 -12.43 10.29 11.46
N ILE A 341 -11.62 10.59 12.46
CA ILE A 341 -11.98 11.52 13.53
C ILE A 341 -11.53 12.91 13.06
N ALA A 342 -12.41 13.91 13.06
CA ALA A 342 -11.99 15.25 12.64
C ALA A 342 -10.99 15.80 13.68
N PRO A 343 -10.01 16.65 13.28
CA PRO A 343 -9.03 17.20 14.22
C PRO A 343 -9.64 17.91 15.44
N GLN A 344 -10.81 18.50 15.27
CA GLN A 344 -11.60 19.17 16.30
C GLN A 344 -12.28 18.21 17.31
N ASP A 345 -12.35 16.92 16.99
CA ASP A 345 -12.99 15.86 17.80
C ASP A 345 -11.94 14.96 18.49
N ILE A 346 -10.65 15.27 18.36
CA ILE A 346 -9.56 14.60 19.07
C ILE A 346 -9.52 15.20 20.49
N SER A 347 -9.97 14.42 21.47
CA SER A 347 -10.04 14.83 22.90
C SER A 347 -8.68 14.85 23.57
#